data_AF-A0A9X3MZG1-F1
#
_entry.id   AF-A0A9X3MZG1-F1
#
_cell.length_a   1.000
_cell.length_b   1.000
_cell.length_c   1.000
_cell.angle_alpha   90.00
_cell.angle_beta   90.00
_cell.angle_gamma   90.00
#
_symmetry.space_group_name_H-M   'P 1'
#
loop_
_entity.id
_entity.type
_entity.pdbx_description
1 polymer ?
#
loop_
_entity_poly.entity_id
_entity_poly.type
_entity_poly.pdbx_seq_one_letter_code
_entity_poly.pdbx_strand_id
1 'polypeptide(L)'
;MTENSIGVAVIGAGMVGRAHAAGYRVASQLYDLDLPRIRLVAVADAYEPFAVDAARRFDYSRPETSWEAIVEADDIDVVSVAIANELHRPVVEALLAAGKHVLCEKPLAPSVEDAAAMVAAAEAADTESGVGFSFRRMPGINAIREQLHSNAIGEVRHFNGHYWCDYAQNPDNPMSWRYRGGPGSGALADIGSHMIDLGEYLCGPIAAVSGAVFQTFTVERPVPLGAVVGHAAGAIGDAKEPVDNEDIATFTAMFESGAVGTFSISRISHGLPNGLGFEVYAADGAAAFDLNRPGEFTFADHGPDGKTNGYRSVLIGPQHPGIEQGIAMDFPSVGHGQNDLFVWQARAFLDQVAGLGKLAPVPSLAHGLHNMEILAAVTRSALNDGQAVPIASSLTSTTP
;
A
#
# COMPACT_ATOMS: atom_id res chain seq x y z
N MET A 1 -10.50 12.91 25.98
CA MET A 1 -9.58 11.80 26.30
C MET A 1 -9.41 11.72 27.81
N THR A 2 -10.18 10.86 28.48
CA THR A 2 -10.29 10.81 29.95
C THR A 2 -9.32 9.84 30.64
N GLU A 3 -8.42 9.19 29.91
CA GLU A 3 -7.19 8.56 30.39
C GLU A 3 -6.17 8.68 29.24
N ASN A 4 -4.86 8.81 29.52
CA ASN A 4 -3.79 8.98 28.51
C ASN A 4 -3.56 7.66 27.73
N SER A 5 -4.56 7.24 26.94
CA SER A 5 -4.58 5.98 26.19
C SER A 5 -5.29 6.15 24.86
N ILE A 6 -4.94 5.29 23.89
CA ILE A 6 -5.59 5.20 22.57
C ILE A 6 -6.15 3.78 22.42
N GLY A 7 -7.45 3.66 22.21
CA GLY A 7 -8.13 2.42 21.88
C GLY A 7 -8.06 2.13 20.38
N VAL A 8 -7.58 0.95 20.01
CA VAL A 8 -7.41 0.53 18.61
C VAL A 8 -8.39 -0.58 18.27
N ALA A 9 -9.00 -0.47 17.09
CA ALA A 9 -9.74 -1.55 16.45
C ALA A 9 -9.31 -1.82 15.02
N VAL A 10 -9.56 -3.05 14.57
CA VAL A 10 -9.35 -3.47 13.18
C VAL A 10 -10.65 -4.05 12.64
N ILE A 11 -11.13 -3.52 11.52
CA ILE A 11 -12.30 -4.00 10.80
C ILE A 11 -11.81 -4.82 9.60
N GLY A 12 -12.20 -6.09 9.56
CA GLY A 12 -11.67 -7.12 8.67
C GLY A 12 -10.65 -8.00 9.40
N ALA A 13 -10.88 -9.32 9.38
CA ALA A 13 -9.99 -10.36 9.92
C ALA A 13 -9.51 -11.34 8.83
N GLY A 14 -9.57 -10.90 7.56
CA GLY A 14 -8.91 -11.53 6.43
C GLY A 14 -7.37 -11.44 6.51
N MET A 15 -6.68 -11.80 5.43
CA MET A 15 -5.21 -11.80 5.37
C MET A 15 -4.60 -10.44 5.78
N VAL A 16 -5.06 -9.35 5.18
CA VAL A 16 -4.54 -8.00 5.43
C VAL A 16 -4.96 -7.49 6.82
N GLY A 17 -6.23 -7.66 7.20
CA GLY A 17 -6.69 -7.29 8.54
C GLY A 17 -5.91 -7.95 9.68
N ARG A 18 -5.52 -9.23 9.52
CA ARG A 18 -4.62 -9.89 10.48
C ARG A 18 -3.21 -9.27 10.52
N ALA A 19 -2.70 -8.80 9.39
CA ALA A 19 -1.43 -8.08 9.35
C ALA A 19 -1.51 -6.73 10.07
N HIS A 20 -2.62 -5.98 9.95
CA HIS A 20 -2.86 -4.77 10.75
C HIS A 20 -2.96 -5.10 12.25
N ALA A 21 -3.74 -6.12 12.61
CA ALA A 21 -3.91 -6.53 14.01
C ALA A 21 -2.56 -6.91 14.65
N ALA A 22 -1.73 -7.66 13.93
CA ALA A 22 -0.36 -7.97 14.33
C ALA A 22 0.53 -6.71 14.39
N GLY A 23 0.40 -5.80 13.41
CA GLY A 23 1.15 -4.56 13.33
C GLY A 23 0.99 -3.69 14.57
N TYR A 24 -0.25 -3.40 14.98
CA TYR A 24 -0.52 -2.60 16.18
C TYR A 24 -0.01 -3.23 17.48
N ARG A 25 0.03 -4.56 17.57
CA ARG A 25 0.59 -5.26 18.73
C ARG A 25 2.06 -4.93 18.95
N VAL A 26 2.83 -4.77 17.87
CA VAL A 26 4.26 -4.47 17.93
C VAL A 26 4.53 -2.96 17.90
N ALA A 27 3.76 -2.18 17.14
CA ALA A 27 4.00 -0.76 16.89
C ALA A 27 4.16 0.10 18.15
N SER A 28 3.42 -0.23 19.21
CA SER A 28 3.47 0.46 20.52
C SER A 28 4.78 0.27 21.30
N GLN A 29 5.65 -0.65 20.86
CA GLN A 29 6.88 -1.05 21.55
C GLN A 29 8.14 -0.59 20.81
N LEU A 30 7.99 0.07 19.66
CA LEU A 30 9.10 0.59 18.86
C LEU A 30 9.45 2.03 19.26
N TYR A 31 10.60 2.53 18.82
CA TYR A 31 11.09 3.88 19.06
C TYR A 31 11.02 4.28 20.54
N ASP A 32 10.96 5.58 20.82
CA ASP A 32 10.66 6.08 22.15
C ASP A 32 9.24 5.66 22.57
N LEU A 33 9.08 5.40 23.88
CA LEU A 33 7.80 5.05 24.51
C LEU A 33 6.98 6.31 24.86
N ASP A 34 6.94 7.27 23.94
CA ASP A 34 6.24 8.56 24.08
C ASP A 34 4.78 8.53 23.60
N LEU A 35 4.35 7.43 22.98
CA LEU A 35 2.95 7.17 22.69
C LEU A 35 2.12 7.05 23.98
N PRO A 36 0.87 7.57 23.99
CA PRO A 36 -0.13 7.18 24.98
C PRO A 36 -0.28 5.66 25.05
N ARG A 37 -0.77 5.14 26.18
CA ARG A 37 -0.97 3.69 26.33
C ARG A 37 -1.90 3.15 25.23
N ILE A 38 -1.40 2.25 24.40
CA ILE A 38 -2.22 1.62 23.37
C ILE A 38 -3.03 0.46 23.97
N ARG A 39 -4.34 0.47 23.76
CA ARG A 39 -5.26 -0.62 24.12
C ARG A 39 -5.75 -1.28 22.84
N LEU A 40 -5.47 -2.57 22.66
CA LEU A 40 -6.04 -3.34 21.54
C LEU A 40 -7.44 -3.80 21.93
N VAL A 41 -8.46 -3.09 21.42
CA VAL A 41 -9.83 -3.18 21.92
C VAL A 41 -10.60 -4.26 21.16
N ALA A 42 -10.79 -4.08 19.86
CA ALA A 42 -11.66 -4.95 19.08
C ALA A 42 -11.09 -5.36 17.71
N VAL A 43 -11.42 -6.59 17.29
CA VAL A 43 -11.32 -6.99 15.88
C VAL A 43 -12.73 -7.34 15.39
N ALA A 44 -13.19 -6.69 14.33
CA ALA A 44 -14.52 -6.90 13.76
C ALA A 44 -14.44 -7.67 12.43
N ASP A 45 -15.27 -8.68 12.25
CA ASP A 45 -15.47 -9.33 10.95
C ASP A 45 -16.89 -9.91 10.88
N ALA A 46 -17.56 -9.79 9.73
CA ALA A 46 -18.90 -10.33 9.52
C ALA A 46 -18.95 -11.86 9.72
N TYR A 47 -17.82 -12.55 9.49
CA TYR A 47 -17.67 -13.95 9.85
C TYR A 47 -17.05 -14.09 11.24
N GLU A 48 -17.92 -14.25 12.26
CA GLU A 48 -17.53 -14.33 13.68
C GLU A 48 -16.30 -15.21 13.98
N PRO A 49 -16.14 -16.42 13.40
CA PRO A 49 -14.95 -17.23 13.68
C PRO A 49 -13.62 -16.55 13.30
N PHE A 50 -13.60 -15.69 12.28
CA PHE A 50 -12.40 -14.92 11.94
C PHE A 50 -12.14 -13.81 12.96
N ALA A 51 -13.16 -13.08 13.40
CA ALA A 51 -13.03 -12.08 14.45
C ALA A 51 -12.52 -12.71 15.76
N VAL A 52 -13.10 -13.84 16.17
CA VAL A 52 -12.69 -14.60 17.38
C VAL A 52 -11.26 -15.10 17.28
N ASP A 53 -10.85 -15.73 16.15
CA ASP A 53 -9.47 -16.18 15.97
C ASP A 53 -8.48 -15.02 16.02
N ALA A 54 -8.75 -13.93 15.28
CA ALA A 54 -7.86 -12.78 15.20
C ALA A 54 -7.74 -12.07 16.55
N ALA A 55 -8.87 -11.82 17.24
CA ALA A 55 -8.86 -11.18 18.55
C ALA A 55 -8.05 -12.02 19.56
N ARG A 56 -8.28 -13.34 19.61
CA ARG A 56 -7.51 -14.23 20.48
C ARG A 56 -6.03 -14.30 20.10
N ARG A 57 -5.71 -14.42 18.81
CA ARG A 57 -4.35 -14.60 18.29
C ARG A 57 -3.47 -13.37 18.54
N PHE A 58 -4.05 -12.18 18.41
CA PHE A 58 -3.34 -10.91 18.55
C PHE A 58 -3.71 -10.18 19.85
N ASP A 59 -4.38 -10.87 20.78
CA ASP A 59 -4.73 -10.45 22.14
C ASP A 59 -5.56 -9.13 22.22
N TYR A 60 -6.46 -8.94 21.24
CA TYR A 60 -7.48 -7.88 21.34
C TYR A 60 -8.54 -8.28 22.36
N SER A 61 -9.07 -7.28 23.07
CA SER A 61 -9.95 -7.51 24.21
C SER A 61 -11.26 -8.21 23.85
N ARG A 62 -11.83 -7.94 22.66
CA ARG A 62 -13.06 -8.58 22.19
C ARG A 62 -13.11 -8.77 20.67
N PRO A 63 -13.73 -9.83 20.17
CA PRO A 63 -14.21 -9.88 18.80
C PRO A 63 -15.52 -9.12 18.66
N GLU A 64 -15.78 -8.57 17.48
CA GLU A 64 -17.06 -7.99 17.09
C GLU A 64 -17.52 -8.60 15.74
N THR A 65 -18.82 -8.58 15.49
CA THR A 65 -19.40 -9.14 14.26
C THR A 65 -19.98 -8.09 13.31
N SER A 66 -19.90 -6.81 13.70
CA SER A 66 -20.40 -5.68 12.94
C SER A 66 -19.43 -4.50 13.06
N TRP A 67 -19.31 -3.71 11.99
CA TRP A 67 -18.48 -2.51 12.03
C TRP A 67 -19.21 -1.36 12.74
N GLU A 68 -20.53 -1.40 12.76
CA GLU A 68 -21.40 -0.45 13.47
C GLU A 68 -21.11 -0.46 14.98
N ALA A 69 -20.86 -1.63 15.57
CA ALA A 69 -20.43 -1.74 16.98
C ALA A 69 -19.11 -1.00 17.25
N ILE A 70 -18.21 -0.90 16.26
CA ILE A 70 -16.95 -0.15 16.37
C ILE A 70 -17.20 1.36 16.30
N VAL A 71 -18.16 1.78 15.47
CA VAL A 71 -18.58 3.19 15.36
C VAL A 71 -19.19 3.67 16.67
N GLU A 72 -20.05 2.85 17.30
CA GLU A 72 -20.77 3.19 18.53
C GLU A 72 -19.91 3.11 19.81
N ALA A 73 -18.76 2.44 19.76
CA ALA A 73 -17.90 2.22 20.92
C ALA A 73 -17.18 3.50 21.35
N ASP A 74 -17.32 3.89 22.62
CA ASP A 74 -16.65 5.04 23.23
C ASP A 74 -15.20 4.75 23.65
N ASP A 75 -14.82 3.48 23.74
CA ASP A 75 -13.49 3.02 24.15
C ASP A 75 -12.50 2.82 22.99
N ILE A 76 -12.89 3.16 21.75
CA ILE A 76 -12.10 3.06 20.52
C ILE A 76 -11.88 4.46 19.94
N ASP A 77 -10.62 4.76 19.57
CA ASP A 77 -10.19 6.05 19.02
C ASP A 77 -9.63 5.89 17.60
N VAL A 78 -8.90 4.80 17.34
CA VAL A 78 -8.18 4.52 16.08
C VAL A 78 -8.72 3.25 15.45
N VAL A 79 -9.02 3.30 14.14
CA VAL A 79 -9.57 2.17 13.40
C VAL A 79 -8.81 1.93 12.11
N SER A 80 -8.34 0.70 11.91
CA SER A 80 -7.90 0.22 10.59
C SER A 80 -9.05 -0.48 9.87
N VAL A 81 -9.31 -0.08 8.62
CA VAL A 81 -10.36 -0.64 7.76
C VAL A 81 -9.70 -1.46 6.65
N ALA A 82 -9.82 -2.80 6.74
CA ALA A 82 -9.18 -3.77 5.86
C ALA A 82 -10.21 -4.80 5.34
N ILE A 83 -11.29 -4.28 4.74
CA ILE A 83 -12.42 -5.04 4.21
C ILE A 83 -12.50 -4.93 2.67
N ALA A 84 -13.59 -5.39 2.06
CA ALA A 84 -13.78 -5.22 0.62
C ALA A 84 -13.94 -3.74 0.25
N ASN A 85 -13.35 -3.33 -0.88
CA ASN A 85 -13.31 -1.94 -1.34
C ASN A 85 -14.70 -1.29 -1.40
N GLU A 86 -15.73 -2.04 -1.81
CA GLU A 86 -17.13 -1.58 -1.89
C GLU A 86 -17.69 -1.07 -0.55
N LEU A 87 -17.13 -1.53 0.57
CA LEU A 87 -17.56 -1.15 1.92
C LEU A 87 -16.72 -0.01 2.51
N HIS A 88 -15.62 0.40 1.87
CA HIS A 88 -14.75 1.43 2.43
C HIS A 88 -15.49 2.74 2.68
N ARG A 89 -16.20 3.26 1.67
CA ARG A 89 -16.91 4.54 1.78
C ARG A 89 -17.89 4.60 2.97
N PRO A 90 -18.93 3.75 3.05
CA PRO A 90 -19.91 3.87 4.12
C PRO A 90 -19.29 3.68 5.51
N VAL A 91 -18.29 2.79 5.64
CA VAL A 91 -17.62 2.52 6.92
C VAL A 91 -16.72 3.69 7.34
N VAL A 92 -15.90 4.20 6.42
CA VAL A 92 -14.98 5.32 6.70
C VAL A 92 -15.74 6.60 7.01
N GLU A 93 -16.78 6.94 6.24
CA GLU A 93 -17.62 8.12 6.50
C GLU A 93 -18.27 8.04 7.89
N ALA A 94 -18.79 6.87 8.28
CA ALA A 94 -19.42 6.67 9.59
C ALA A 94 -18.40 6.76 10.75
N LEU A 95 -17.21 6.19 10.59
CA LEU A 95 -16.14 6.26 11.58
C LEU A 95 -15.66 7.70 11.81
N LEU A 96 -15.42 8.44 10.73
CA LEU A 96 -15.02 9.85 10.79
C LEU A 96 -16.10 10.71 11.44
N ALA A 97 -17.38 10.50 11.08
CA ALA A 97 -18.51 11.18 11.70
C ALA A 97 -18.66 10.88 13.20
N ALA A 98 -18.23 9.70 13.65
CA ALA A 98 -18.17 9.31 15.06
C ALA A 98 -16.90 9.79 15.78
N GLY A 99 -16.06 10.60 15.13
CA GLY A 99 -14.83 11.14 15.70
C GLY A 99 -13.73 10.10 15.88
N LYS A 100 -13.67 9.07 15.01
CA LYS A 100 -12.60 8.07 15.01
C LYS A 100 -11.52 8.43 13.99
N HIS A 101 -10.27 8.17 14.34
CA HIS A 101 -9.15 8.22 13.39
C HIS A 101 -9.14 6.98 12.50
N VAL A 102 -8.97 7.16 11.19
CA VAL A 102 -9.16 6.06 10.22
C VAL A 102 -7.93 5.81 9.34
N LEU A 103 -7.41 4.58 9.36
CA LEU A 103 -6.46 4.06 8.37
C LEU A 103 -7.18 3.09 7.44
N CYS A 104 -7.40 3.47 6.18
CA CYS A 104 -8.13 2.67 5.20
C CYS A 104 -7.17 1.93 4.27
N GLU A 105 -7.44 0.66 3.98
CA GLU A 105 -6.68 -0.08 2.97
C GLU A 105 -6.91 0.46 1.55
N LYS A 106 -5.94 0.18 0.68
CA LYS A 106 -5.98 0.54 -0.75
C LYS A 106 -6.60 -0.59 -1.59
N PRO A 107 -7.14 -0.30 -2.79
CA PRO A 107 -7.52 1.02 -3.29
C PRO A 107 -8.56 1.71 -2.40
N LEU A 108 -8.55 3.04 -2.36
CA LEU A 108 -9.34 3.80 -1.39
C LEU A 108 -10.84 3.49 -1.48
N ALA A 109 -11.37 3.38 -2.70
CA ALA A 109 -12.79 3.15 -2.96
C ALA A 109 -12.98 2.34 -4.26
N PRO A 110 -14.20 1.88 -4.60
CA PRO A 110 -14.45 1.19 -5.87
C PRO A 110 -14.55 2.16 -7.07
N SER A 111 -14.76 3.45 -6.83
CA SER A 111 -14.88 4.50 -7.85
C SER A 111 -14.17 5.79 -7.42
N VAL A 112 -13.79 6.61 -8.39
CA VAL A 112 -13.16 7.93 -8.13
C VAL A 112 -14.16 8.84 -7.41
N GLU A 113 -15.44 8.74 -7.75
CA GLU A 113 -16.52 9.49 -7.12
C GLU A 113 -16.69 9.12 -5.64
N ASP A 114 -16.62 7.83 -5.31
CA ASP A 114 -16.66 7.37 -3.92
C ASP A 114 -15.42 7.82 -3.14
N ALA A 115 -14.24 7.74 -3.76
CA ALA A 115 -13.01 8.23 -3.15
C ALA A 115 -13.07 9.74 -2.88
N ALA A 116 -13.61 10.54 -3.82
CA ALA A 116 -13.81 11.97 -3.64
C ALA A 116 -14.77 12.29 -2.50
N ALA A 117 -15.84 11.51 -2.35
CA ALA A 117 -16.75 11.64 -1.21
C ALA A 117 -16.06 11.31 0.13
N MET A 118 -15.24 10.27 0.17
CA MET A 118 -14.45 9.92 1.36
C MET A 118 -13.44 11.02 1.72
N VAL A 119 -12.78 11.63 0.73
CA VAL A 119 -11.89 12.78 0.95
C VAL A 119 -12.65 13.96 1.54
N ALA A 120 -13.81 14.30 0.99
CA ALA A 120 -14.64 15.39 1.52
C ALA A 120 -15.09 15.13 2.98
N ALA A 121 -15.39 13.86 3.32
CA ALA A 121 -15.72 13.48 4.69
C ALA A 121 -14.50 13.61 5.64
N ALA A 122 -13.32 13.23 5.17
CA ALA A 122 -12.08 13.39 5.94
C ALA A 122 -11.70 14.86 6.15
N GLU A 123 -11.86 15.71 5.15
CA GLU A 123 -11.61 17.15 5.25
C GLU A 123 -12.59 17.86 6.21
N ALA A 124 -13.79 17.33 6.36
CA ALA A 124 -14.80 17.84 7.27
C ALA A 124 -14.65 17.32 8.72
N ALA A 125 -13.79 16.33 8.96
CA ALA A 125 -13.61 15.71 10.27
C ALA A 125 -12.44 16.34 11.03
N ASP A 126 -12.56 16.44 12.36
CA ASP A 126 -11.49 16.89 13.26
C ASP A 126 -10.48 15.76 13.61
N THR A 127 -10.46 14.69 12.81
CA THR A 127 -9.69 13.47 13.08
C THR A 127 -8.75 13.12 11.93
N GLU A 128 -7.57 12.62 12.28
CA GLU A 128 -6.61 12.06 11.32
C GLU A 128 -7.16 10.89 10.49
N SER A 129 -6.78 10.87 9.22
CA SER A 129 -7.06 9.76 8.31
C SER A 129 -5.93 9.51 7.32
N GLY A 130 -5.86 8.29 6.79
CA GLY A 130 -4.87 7.94 5.77
C GLY A 130 -5.13 6.60 5.08
N VAL A 131 -4.25 6.27 4.14
CA VAL A 131 -4.34 5.10 3.25
C VAL A 131 -3.17 4.14 3.47
N GLY A 132 -3.46 2.84 3.42
CA GLY A 132 -2.52 1.74 3.62
C GLY A 132 -1.56 1.46 2.46
N PHE A 133 -0.74 2.44 2.08
CA PHE A 133 0.41 2.18 1.19
C PHE A 133 1.63 1.77 2.01
N SER A 134 1.74 0.47 2.32
CA SER A 134 2.78 -0.01 3.23
C SER A 134 4.19 -0.09 2.60
N PHE A 135 4.31 -0.30 1.28
CA PHE A 135 5.62 -0.46 0.62
C PHE A 135 6.54 0.76 0.72
N ARG A 136 6.01 1.98 0.74
CA ARG A 136 6.81 3.20 0.98
C ARG A 136 7.44 3.25 2.38
N ARG A 137 7.06 2.35 3.29
CA ARG A 137 7.69 2.19 4.61
C ARG A 137 8.97 1.38 4.58
N MET A 138 9.34 0.80 3.44
CA MET A 138 10.57 0.03 3.33
C MET A 138 11.78 0.95 3.57
N PRO A 139 12.67 0.62 4.52
CA PRO A 139 13.82 1.46 4.84
C PRO A 139 14.72 1.74 3.63
N GLY A 140 14.93 0.75 2.76
CA GLY A 140 15.71 0.92 1.52
C GLY A 140 15.07 1.92 0.56
N ILE A 141 13.73 1.92 0.43
CA ILE A 141 13.01 2.89 -0.40
C ILE A 141 13.14 4.30 0.18
N ASN A 142 13.01 4.45 1.50
CA ASN A 142 13.16 5.75 2.15
C ASN A 142 14.59 6.28 2.06
N ALA A 143 15.60 5.43 2.20
CA ALA A 143 16.99 5.81 2.01
C ALA A 143 17.25 6.32 0.59
N ILE A 144 16.70 5.64 -0.44
CA ILE A 144 16.77 6.11 -1.82
C ILE A 144 16.07 7.47 -1.95
N ARG A 145 14.85 7.62 -1.41
CA ARG A 145 14.10 8.87 -1.46
C ARG A 145 14.88 10.04 -0.85
N GLU A 146 15.55 9.85 0.28
CA GLU A 146 16.37 10.90 0.90
C GLU A 146 17.49 11.38 -0.04
N GLN A 147 18.15 10.49 -0.76
CA GLN A 147 19.19 10.87 -1.74
C GLN A 147 18.60 11.64 -2.93
N LEU A 148 17.42 11.25 -3.41
CA LEU A 148 16.72 11.94 -4.50
C LEU A 148 16.23 13.34 -4.05
N HIS A 149 15.56 13.42 -2.90
CA HIS A 149 14.93 14.65 -2.41
C HIS A 149 15.95 15.66 -1.89
N SER A 150 17.10 15.21 -1.37
CA SER A 150 18.23 16.09 -1.04
C SER A 150 19.02 16.53 -2.28
N ASN A 151 18.64 16.06 -3.48
CA ASN A 151 19.34 16.29 -4.75
C ASN A 151 20.81 15.82 -4.72
N ALA A 152 21.14 14.81 -3.91
CA ALA A 152 22.51 14.32 -3.73
C ALA A 152 23.07 13.63 -4.99
N ILE A 153 22.20 13.05 -5.82
CA ILE A 153 22.54 12.44 -7.11
C ILE A 153 21.92 13.17 -8.30
N GLY A 154 21.52 14.43 -8.10
CA GLY A 154 20.96 15.30 -9.13
C GLY A 154 19.49 14.99 -9.49
N GLU A 155 19.00 15.67 -10.53
CA GLU A 155 17.61 15.56 -10.99
C GLU A 155 17.30 14.16 -11.52
N VAL A 156 16.15 13.61 -11.13
CA VAL A 156 15.63 12.35 -11.68
C VAL A 156 15.36 12.51 -13.18
N ARG A 157 15.80 11.53 -13.98
CA ARG A 157 15.59 11.48 -15.43
C ARG A 157 14.71 10.32 -15.86
N HIS A 158 14.89 9.16 -15.22
CA HIS A 158 14.22 7.92 -15.63
C HIS A 158 13.86 7.06 -14.42
N PHE A 159 12.63 6.56 -14.41
CA PHE A 159 12.13 5.55 -13.48
C PHE A 159 11.68 4.31 -14.24
N ASN A 160 12.10 3.13 -13.79
CA ASN A 160 11.64 1.86 -14.33
C ASN A 160 11.15 0.99 -13.17
N GLY A 161 9.84 0.77 -13.08
CA GLY A 161 9.21 0.07 -11.97
C GLY A 161 8.47 -1.18 -12.42
N HIS A 162 8.52 -2.22 -11.59
CA HIS A 162 7.76 -3.44 -11.82
C HIS A 162 7.13 -4.00 -10.55
N TYR A 163 5.91 -4.52 -10.69
CA TYR A 163 5.30 -5.36 -9.69
C TYR A 163 4.77 -6.63 -10.36
N TRP A 164 5.48 -7.72 -10.13
CA TRP A 164 5.24 -9.03 -10.73
C TRP A 164 4.89 -10.06 -9.65
N CYS A 165 3.73 -10.67 -9.80
CA CYS A 165 3.23 -11.73 -8.96
C CYS A 165 2.88 -12.96 -9.81
N ASP A 166 2.81 -14.13 -9.20
CA ASP A 166 2.46 -15.39 -9.87
C ASP A 166 1.13 -15.99 -9.38
N TYR A 167 0.43 -15.29 -8.48
CA TYR A 167 -0.74 -15.82 -7.79
C TYR A 167 -1.90 -16.19 -8.72
N ALA A 168 -1.97 -15.59 -9.92
CA ALA A 168 -3.00 -15.87 -10.92
C ALA A 168 -2.49 -16.78 -12.06
N GLN A 169 -1.27 -17.32 -11.96
CA GLN A 169 -0.67 -18.19 -13.00
C GLN A 169 -1.49 -19.42 -13.32
N ASN A 170 -2.02 -20.08 -12.29
CA ASN A 170 -2.74 -21.32 -12.49
C ASN A 170 -4.19 -21.00 -12.95
N PRO A 171 -4.59 -21.38 -14.18
CA PRO A 171 -5.95 -21.15 -14.66
C PRO A 171 -6.99 -21.99 -13.90
N ASP A 172 -6.57 -23.06 -13.23
CA ASP A 172 -7.46 -23.93 -12.44
C ASP A 172 -7.75 -23.37 -11.04
N ASN A 173 -7.10 -22.27 -10.65
CA ASN A 173 -7.45 -21.57 -9.41
C ASN A 173 -8.84 -20.93 -9.53
N PRO A 174 -9.64 -20.96 -8.44
CA PRO A 174 -11.03 -20.53 -8.46
C PRO A 174 -11.21 -19.06 -8.87
N MET A 175 -12.35 -18.78 -9.46
CA MET A 175 -12.86 -17.44 -9.68
C MET A 175 -13.04 -16.71 -8.33
N SER A 176 -12.74 -15.42 -8.31
CA SER A 176 -12.88 -14.55 -7.14
C SER A 176 -13.20 -13.12 -7.59
N TRP A 177 -13.51 -12.24 -6.64
CA TRP A 177 -13.79 -10.83 -6.92
C TRP A 177 -12.61 -10.11 -7.62
N ARG A 178 -11.37 -10.58 -7.44
CA ARG A 178 -10.16 -10.00 -8.09
C ARG A 178 -10.12 -10.15 -9.61
N TYR A 179 -10.94 -11.04 -10.16
CA TYR A 179 -11.03 -11.31 -11.60
C TYR A 179 -12.27 -10.67 -12.24
N ARG A 180 -12.96 -9.80 -11.49
CA ARG A 180 -14.19 -9.10 -11.87
C ARG A 180 -13.99 -7.59 -11.82
N GLY A 181 -14.89 -6.84 -12.45
CA GLY A 181 -14.96 -5.37 -12.36
C GLY A 181 -14.45 -4.65 -13.61
N GLY A 182 -14.06 -5.38 -14.65
CA GLY A 182 -13.70 -4.82 -15.94
C GLY A 182 -12.28 -4.26 -16.04
N PRO A 183 -11.95 -3.63 -17.18
CA PRO A 183 -10.60 -3.12 -17.45
C PRO A 183 -10.08 -2.17 -16.38
N GLY A 184 -8.88 -2.45 -15.86
CA GLY A 184 -8.16 -1.68 -14.85
C GLY A 184 -8.44 -2.10 -13.41
N SER A 185 -9.43 -2.98 -13.17
CA SER A 185 -9.74 -3.50 -11.83
C SER A 185 -8.84 -4.69 -11.43
N GLY A 186 -8.11 -5.25 -12.38
CA GLY A 186 -7.31 -6.46 -12.19
C GLY A 186 -5.94 -6.15 -11.59
N ALA A 187 -4.89 -6.57 -12.28
CA ALA A 187 -3.52 -6.38 -11.82
C ALA A 187 -3.18 -4.89 -11.60
N LEU A 188 -3.73 -3.98 -12.42
CA LEU A 188 -3.48 -2.55 -12.32
C LEU A 188 -3.93 -1.98 -10.96
N ALA A 189 -5.20 -2.18 -10.57
CA ALA A 189 -5.69 -1.67 -9.30
C ALA A 189 -5.09 -2.39 -8.09
N ASP A 190 -4.94 -3.72 -8.15
CA ASP A 190 -4.50 -4.53 -7.00
C ASP A 190 -3.04 -4.25 -6.61
N ILE A 191 -2.11 -4.40 -7.57
CA ILE A 191 -0.66 -4.27 -7.33
C ILE A 191 -0.07 -3.07 -8.05
N GLY A 192 -0.63 -2.62 -9.17
CA GLY A 192 -0.18 -1.42 -9.87
C GLY A 192 -0.38 -0.13 -9.08
N SER A 193 -1.42 -0.05 -8.23
CA SER A 193 -1.62 1.06 -7.30
C SER A 193 -0.40 1.30 -6.41
N HIS A 194 0.24 0.25 -5.90
CA HIS A 194 1.48 0.35 -5.13
C HIS A 194 2.68 0.81 -5.96
N MET A 195 2.78 0.39 -7.22
CA MET A 195 3.91 0.82 -8.05
C MET A 195 3.75 2.28 -8.49
N ILE A 196 2.53 2.73 -8.80
CA ILE A 196 2.21 4.14 -9.04
C ILE A 196 2.54 4.96 -7.79
N ASP A 197 2.12 4.49 -6.62
CA ASP A 197 2.44 5.10 -5.32
C ASP A 197 3.94 5.33 -5.14
N LEU A 198 4.75 4.29 -5.36
CA LEU A 198 6.21 4.37 -5.24
C LEU A 198 6.84 5.27 -6.31
N GLY A 199 6.33 5.23 -7.54
CA GLY A 199 6.77 6.11 -8.62
C GLY A 199 6.60 7.57 -8.23
N GLU A 200 5.43 7.97 -7.74
CA GLU A 200 5.22 9.34 -7.27
C GLU A 200 5.99 9.67 -6.00
N TYR A 201 6.10 8.71 -5.07
CA TYR A 201 6.83 8.89 -3.81
C TYR A 201 8.32 9.19 -4.02
N LEU A 202 8.91 8.67 -5.10
CA LEU A 202 10.33 8.82 -5.43
C LEU A 202 10.59 9.95 -6.45
N CYS A 203 9.70 10.13 -7.42
CA CYS A 203 9.96 10.97 -8.60
C CYS A 203 9.08 12.23 -8.66
N GLY A 204 8.15 12.41 -7.72
CA GLY A 204 7.18 13.50 -7.71
C GLY A 204 5.93 13.19 -8.55
N PRO A 205 5.03 14.18 -8.74
CA PRO A 205 3.73 13.94 -9.35
C PRO A 205 3.81 13.47 -10.81
N ILE A 206 2.94 12.54 -11.20
CA ILE A 206 2.75 12.14 -12.60
C ILE A 206 1.86 13.17 -13.31
N ALA A 207 2.37 13.75 -14.40
CA ALA A 207 1.64 14.73 -15.20
C ALA A 207 0.77 14.09 -16.30
N ALA A 208 1.22 12.96 -16.86
CA ALA A 208 0.47 12.25 -17.89
C ALA A 208 0.90 10.77 -17.98
N VAL A 209 -0.01 9.91 -18.43
CA VAL A 209 0.26 8.50 -18.75
C VAL A 209 -0.02 8.23 -20.23
N SER A 210 0.70 7.29 -20.83
CA SER A 210 0.51 6.91 -22.24
C SER A 210 1.03 5.50 -22.54
N GLY A 211 0.68 4.98 -23.71
CA GLY A 211 1.12 3.66 -24.18
C GLY A 211 0.60 2.52 -23.30
N ALA A 212 -0.53 2.73 -22.61
CA ALA A 212 -1.07 1.72 -21.74
C ALA A 212 -1.58 0.52 -22.54
N VAL A 213 -1.24 -0.69 -22.10
CA VAL A 213 -1.69 -1.95 -22.70
C VAL A 213 -2.16 -2.87 -21.59
N PHE A 214 -3.39 -3.37 -21.75
CA PHE A 214 -3.97 -4.40 -20.89
C PHE A 214 -4.06 -5.72 -21.65
N GLN A 215 -3.78 -6.81 -20.96
CA GLN A 215 -3.91 -8.14 -21.54
C GLN A 215 -4.43 -9.15 -20.52
N THR A 216 -5.39 -9.96 -20.95
CA THR A 216 -5.95 -11.10 -20.21
C THR A 216 -5.58 -12.38 -20.93
N PHE A 217 -4.92 -13.31 -20.24
CA PHE A 217 -4.53 -14.61 -20.79
C PHE A 217 -5.39 -15.74 -20.22
N THR A 218 -5.75 -15.66 -18.94
CA THR A 218 -6.72 -16.59 -18.34
C THR A 218 -8.12 -15.98 -18.49
N VAL A 219 -8.81 -16.35 -19.56
CA VAL A 219 -10.12 -15.75 -19.93
C VAL A 219 -11.31 -16.35 -19.18
N GLU A 220 -11.13 -17.49 -18.52
CA GLU A 220 -12.15 -18.17 -17.72
C GLU A 220 -11.52 -18.89 -16.53
N ARG A 221 -12.24 -18.96 -15.40
CA ARG A 221 -11.81 -19.65 -14.17
C ARG A 221 -12.92 -20.51 -13.58
N PRO A 222 -12.59 -21.62 -12.89
CA PRO A 222 -13.59 -22.47 -12.25
C PRO A 222 -14.40 -21.74 -11.17
N VAL A 223 -15.70 -22.03 -11.09
CA VAL A 223 -16.58 -21.51 -10.03
C VAL A 223 -16.19 -22.14 -8.70
N PRO A 224 -15.94 -21.37 -7.63
CA PRO A 224 -15.62 -21.94 -6.33
C PRO A 224 -16.83 -22.64 -5.69
N LEU A 225 -16.61 -23.79 -5.05
CA LEU A 225 -17.62 -24.51 -4.26
C LEU A 225 -17.74 -24.00 -2.81
N GLY A 226 -16.88 -23.05 -2.41
CA GLY A 226 -16.85 -22.47 -1.07
C GLY A 226 -16.16 -21.10 -1.06
N ALA A 227 -15.96 -20.54 0.14
CA ALA A 227 -15.28 -19.25 0.26
C ALA A 227 -13.81 -19.33 -0.19
N VAL A 228 -13.38 -18.36 -0.99
CA VAL A 228 -11.99 -18.22 -1.44
C VAL A 228 -11.26 -17.25 -0.53
N VAL A 229 -10.19 -17.69 0.12
CA VAL A 229 -9.38 -16.85 1.04
C VAL A 229 -8.02 -16.58 0.42
N GLY A 230 -7.68 -15.29 0.27
CA GLY A 230 -6.40 -14.86 -0.30
C GLY A 230 -6.24 -15.33 -1.76
N HIS A 231 -5.09 -15.95 -2.04
CA HIS A 231 -4.72 -16.52 -3.35
C HIS A 231 -4.75 -18.06 -3.36
N ALA A 232 -5.31 -18.69 -2.34
CA ALA A 232 -5.21 -20.13 -2.15
C ALA A 232 -6.05 -20.93 -3.17
N ALA A 233 -5.58 -22.13 -3.49
CA ALA A 233 -6.41 -23.12 -4.16
C ALA A 233 -7.62 -23.47 -3.27
N GLY A 234 -8.80 -23.49 -3.88
CA GLY A 234 -10.06 -23.83 -3.21
C GLY A 234 -10.74 -25.00 -3.89
N ALA A 235 -11.78 -25.54 -3.26
CA ALA A 235 -12.66 -26.51 -3.93
C ALA A 235 -13.35 -25.82 -5.11
N ILE A 236 -13.23 -26.40 -6.31
CA ILE A 236 -13.77 -25.88 -7.57
C ILE A 236 -14.87 -26.78 -8.10
N GLY A 237 -15.86 -26.19 -8.76
CA GLY A 237 -16.88 -26.90 -9.51
C GLY A 237 -16.47 -27.12 -10.97
N ASP A 238 -17.32 -27.83 -11.71
CA ASP A 238 -17.10 -28.10 -13.15
C ASP A 238 -17.41 -26.87 -14.03
N ALA A 239 -18.21 -25.93 -13.54
CA ALA A 239 -18.56 -24.70 -14.25
C ALA A 239 -17.41 -23.69 -14.21
N LYS A 240 -17.29 -22.87 -15.25
CA LYS A 240 -16.35 -21.75 -15.31
C LYS A 240 -17.07 -20.43 -15.55
N GLU A 241 -16.49 -19.35 -15.04
CA GLU A 241 -16.92 -17.98 -15.24
C GLU A 241 -15.86 -17.18 -16.01
N PRO A 242 -16.28 -16.22 -16.86
CA PRO A 242 -15.35 -15.36 -17.58
C PRO A 242 -14.59 -14.43 -16.64
N VAL A 243 -13.32 -14.21 -16.94
CA VAL A 243 -12.49 -13.16 -16.34
C VAL A 243 -12.66 -11.90 -17.20
N ASP A 244 -13.04 -10.78 -16.58
CA ASP A 244 -13.37 -9.53 -17.30
C ASP A 244 -12.31 -8.43 -17.17
N ASN A 245 -11.21 -8.71 -16.47
CA ASN A 245 -10.13 -7.77 -16.20
C ASN A 245 -8.74 -8.31 -16.58
N GLU A 246 -7.74 -7.44 -16.51
CA GLU A 246 -6.40 -7.68 -17.02
C GLU A 246 -5.50 -8.49 -16.08
N ASP A 247 -4.72 -9.40 -16.67
CA ASP A 247 -3.63 -10.11 -16.00
C ASP A 247 -2.32 -9.30 -16.03
N ILE A 248 -2.12 -8.51 -17.08
CA ILE A 248 -0.96 -7.65 -17.30
C ILE A 248 -1.43 -6.24 -17.62
N ALA A 249 -0.80 -5.26 -16.99
CA ALA A 249 -0.89 -3.85 -17.35
C ALA A 249 0.52 -3.28 -17.51
N THR A 250 0.81 -2.67 -18.66
CA THR A 250 2.04 -1.89 -18.87
C THR A 250 1.68 -0.49 -19.33
N PHE A 251 2.46 0.52 -18.94
CA PHE A 251 2.30 1.89 -19.42
C PHE A 251 3.57 2.70 -19.20
N THR A 252 3.61 3.89 -19.81
CA THR A 252 4.64 4.91 -19.57
C THR A 252 4.02 6.14 -18.94
N ALA A 253 4.82 6.90 -18.19
CA ALA A 253 4.41 8.14 -17.55
C ALA A 253 5.41 9.27 -17.82
N MET A 254 4.91 10.49 -17.84
CA MET A 254 5.68 11.73 -17.76
C MET A 254 5.43 12.33 -16.38
N PHE A 255 6.48 12.59 -15.62
CA PHE A 255 6.39 13.32 -14.35
C PHE A 255 6.36 14.83 -14.58
N GLU A 256 5.83 15.61 -13.63
CA GLU A 256 5.83 17.08 -13.72
C GLU A 256 7.26 17.66 -13.83
N SER A 257 8.25 16.95 -13.28
CA SER A 257 9.68 17.29 -13.41
C SER A 257 10.26 17.09 -14.81
N GLY A 258 9.53 16.43 -15.71
CA GLY A 258 10.02 16.02 -17.03
C GLY A 258 10.76 14.68 -17.04
N ALA A 259 10.87 14.01 -15.89
CA ALA A 259 11.34 12.62 -15.84
C ALA A 259 10.36 11.68 -16.58
N VAL A 260 10.86 10.58 -17.10
CA VAL A 260 10.05 9.56 -17.79
C VAL A 260 10.00 8.28 -16.96
N GLY A 261 8.83 7.67 -16.84
CA GLY A 261 8.59 6.43 -16.12
C GLY A 261 8.13 5.30 -17.04
N THR A 262 8.58 4.07 -16.77
CA THR A 262 7.99 2.84 -17.31
C THR A 262 7.45 1.99 -16.17
N PHE A 263 6.24 1.45 -16.34
CA PHE A 263 5.54 0.67 -15.32
C PHE A 263 5.14 -0.68 -15.93
N SER A 264 5.55 -1.77 -15.27
CA SER A 264 5.22 -3.15 -15.68
C SER A 264 4.55 -3.92 -14.55
N ILE A 265 3.28 -4.26 -14.73
CA ILE A 265 2.46 -4.91 -13.73
C ILE A 265 1.95 -6.24 -14.28
N SER A 266 2.11 -7.31 -13.50
CA SER A 266 1.66 -8.65 -13.89
C SER A 266 1.28 -9.47 -12.67
N ARG A 267 0.11 -10.12 -12.71
CA ARG A 267 -0.28 -11.15 -11.73
C ARG A 267 0.01 -12.58 -12.21
N ILE A 268 0.71 -12.70 -13.34
CA ILE A 268 1.02 -13.94 -14.05
C ILE A 268 2.52 -14.07 -14.41
N SER A 269 3.41 -13.58 -13.56
CA SER A 269 4.86 -13.70 -13.77
C SER A 269 5.42 -14.93 -13.08
N HIS A 270 5.51 -16.05 -13.81
CA HIS A 270 5.91 -17.36 -13.29
C HIS A 270 7.16 -17.31 -12.39
N GLY A 271 7.06 -17.85 -11.17
CA GLY A 271 8.18 -17.97 -10.24
C GLY A 271 8.51 -16.69 -9.46
N LEU A 272 7.69 -15.64 -9.59
CA LEU A 272 7.77 -14.42 -8.78
C LEU A 272 6.52 -14.29 -7.92
N PRO A 273 6.51 -14.79 -6.68
CA PRO A 273 5.32 -14.72 -5.83
C PRO A 273 4.91 -13.30 -5.44
N ASN A 274 5.92 -12.44 -5.23
CA ASN A 274 5.73 -11.04 -4.82
C ASN A 274 6.96 -10.20 -5.19
N GLY A 275 7.22 -10.02 -6.48
CA GLY A 275 8.38 -9.32 -7.02
C GLY A 275 8.09 -7.85 -7.28
N LEU A 276 8.17 -7.01 -6.24
CA LEU A 276 8.18 -5.56 -6.36
C LEU A 276 9.62 -5.05 -6.46
N GLY A 277 9.90 -4.20 -7.45
CA GLY A 277 11.21 -3.58 -7.61
C GLY A 277 11.22 -2.41 -8.56
N PHE A 278 12.28 -1.62 -8.52
CA PHE A 278 12.48 -0.50 -9.45
C PHE A 278 13.95 -0.11 -9.59
N GLU A 279 14.25 0.60 -10.67
CA GLU A 279 15.46 1.38 -10.86
C GLU A 279 15.10 2.87 -11.08
N VAL A 280 15.91 3.76 -10.51
CA VAL A 280 15.82 5.21 -10.71
C VAL A 280 17.18 5.74 -11.13
N TYR A 281 17.19 6.54 -12.20
CA TYR A 281 18.39 7.15 -12.76
C TYR A 281 18.25 8.67 -12.66
N ALA A 282 19.20 9.28 -11.98
CA ALA A 282 19.33 10.71 -11.82
C ALA A 282 20.56 11.22 -12.60
N ALA A 283 20.76 12.54 -12.63
CA ALA A 283 21.84 13.16 -13.41
C ALA A 283 23.25 12.68 -13.01
N ASP A 284 23.47 12.49 -11.71
CA ASP A 284 24.79 12.23 -11.11
C ASP A 284 24.83 10.90 -10.32
N GLY A 285 23.84 10.03 -10.53
CA GLY A 285 23.79 8.74 -9.87
C GLY A 285 22.55 7.91 -10.21
N ALA A 286 22.45 6.75 -9.58
CA ALA A 286 21.34 5.83 -9.76
C ALA A 286 21.11 4.98 -8.52
N ALA A 287 19.89 4.50 -8.35
CA ALA A 287 19.54 3.60 -7.26
C ALA A 287 18.54 2.54 -7.73
N ALA A 288 18.49 1.41 -7.02
CA ALA A 288 17.52 0.37 -7.28
C ALA A 288 17.13 -0.37 -6.01
N PHE A 289 15.91 -0.90 -6.00
CA PHE A 289 15.36 -1.71 -4.92
C PHE A 289 14.71 -2.98 -5.45
N ASP A 290 14.87 -4.08 -4.72
CA ASP A 290 14.32 -5.40 -5.04
C ASP A 290 13.77 -6.03 -3.76
N LEU A 291 12.45 -6.24 -3.70
CA LEU A 291 11.78 -6.77 -2.52
C LEU A 291 12.24 -8.19 -2.15
N ASN A 292 12.82 -8.96 -3.08
CA ASN A 292 13.41 -10.26 -2.76
C ASN A 292 14.66 -10.14 -1.88
N ARG A 293 15.25 -8.94 -1.81
CA ARG A 293 16.43 -8.60 -1.01
C ARG A 293 16.14 -7.34 -0.19
N PRO A 294 15.14 -7.39 0.71
CA PRO A 294 14.61 -6.19 1.37
C PRO A 294 15.61 -5.52 2.32
N GLY A 295 16.65 -6.25 2.77
CA GLY A 295 17.70 -5.75 3.66
C GLY A 295 18.82 -4.97 2.96
N GLU A 296 18.73 -4.75 1.64
CA GLU A 296 19.68 -3.95 0.87
C GLU A 296 18.99 -3.06 -0.16
N PHE A 297 19.71 -2.06 -0.63
CA PHE A 297 19.39 -1.36 -1.86
C PHE A 297 20.66 -1.15 -2.68
N THR A 298 20.52 -0.97 -3.98
CA THR A 298 21.63 -0.72 -4.89
C THR A 298 21.78 0.78 -5.09
N PHE A 299 23.01 1.29 -5.11
CA PHE A 299 23.30 2.71 -5.26
C PHE A 299 24.57 2.94 -6.09
N ALA A 300 24.62 4.02 -6.87
CA ALA A 300 25.78 4.48 -7.62
C ALA A 300 25.82 6.02 -7.60
N ASP A 301 27.02 6.57 -7.40
CA ASP A 301 27.32 8.00 -7.34
C ASP A 301 28.77 8.23 -7.82
N HIS A 302 29.26 9.46 -7.70
CA HIS A 302 30.65 9.83 -8.05
C HIS A 302 31.68 9.59 -6.93
N GLY A 303 31.31 8.91 -5.84
CA GLY A 303 32.22 8.65 -4.72
C GLY A 303 33.40 7.74 -5.08
N PRO A 304 33.16 6.55 -5.68
CA PRO A 304 34.22 5.64 -6.11
C PRO A 304 35.05 6.20 -7.27
N ASP A 305 36.32 5.78 -7.35
CA ASP A 305 37.19 6.15 -8.47
C ASP A 305 36.81 5.41 -9.77
N GLY A 306 37.36 5.84 -10.90
CA GLY A 306 37.04 5.22 -12.20
C GLY A 306 37.41 3.73 -12.34
N LYS A 307 38.23 3.16 -11.44
CA LYS A 307 38.57 1.72 -11.46
C LYS A 307 37.57 0.88 -10.67
N THR A 308 36.88 1.49 -9.72
CA THR A 308 35.94 0.86 -8.79
C THR A 308 34.51 1.37 -8.93
N ASN A 309 34.28 2.31 -9.86
CA ASN A 309 32.97 2.86 -10.15
C ASN A 309 31.99 1.79 -10.65
N GLY A 310 30.77 1.86 -10.14
CA GLY A 310 29.70 0.92 -10.41
C GLY A 310 28.68 0.91 -9.30
N TYR A 311 27.62 0.13 -9.51
CA TYR A 311 26.62 -0.13 -8.49
C TYR A 311 27.23 -0.86 -7.30
N ARG A 312 26.94 -0.35 -6.09
CA ARG A 312 27.24 -1.03 -4.83
C ARG A 312 25.94 -1.43 -4.14
N SER A 313 25.97 -2.58 -3.46
CA SER A 313 24.93 -2.92 -2.50
C SER A 313 25.18 -2.16 -1.19
N VAL A 314 24.17 -1.45 -0.73
CA VAL A 314 24.13 -0.77 0.56
C VAL A 314 23.26 -1.60 1.49
N LEU A 315 23.90 -2.15 2.52
CA LEU A 315 23.23 -2.95 3.55
C LEU A 315 22.48 -2.01 4.50
N ILE A 316 21.21 -2.29 4.72
CA ILE A 316 20.36 -1.52 5.61
C ILE A 316 20.78 -1.78 7.06
N GLY A 317 20.68 -0.72 7.87
CA GLY A 317 21.13 -0.66 9.26
C GLY A 317 20.59 0.61 9.94
N PRO A 318 20.91 0.84 11.22
CA PRO A 318 20.27 1.88 12.04
C PRO A 318 20.43 3.30 11.51
N GLN A 319 21.46 3.58 10.72
CA GLN A 319 21.62 4.87 10.03
C GLN A 319 20.58 5.15 8.93
N HIS A 320 19.78 4.16 8.53
CA HIS A 320 18.78 4.31 7.49
C HIS A 320 17.39 4.57 8.09
N PRO A 321 16.50 5.28 7.36
CA PRO A 321 15.21 5.71 7.89
C PRO A 321 14.36 4.58 8.44
N GLY A 322 13.85 4.78 9.65
CA GLY A 322 12.92 3.87 10.31
C GLY A 322 13.55 2.65 11.00
N ILE A 323 14.87 2.42 10.89
CA ILE A 323 15.51 1.24 11.51
C ILE A 323 15.88 1.49 12.98
N GLU A 324 16.61 2.56 13.29
CA GLU A 324 17.05 2.84 14.68
C GLU A 324 15.84 2.86 15.61
N GLN A 325 15.86 1.97 16.60
CA GLN A 325 14.75 1.66 17.53
C GLN A 325 13.42 1.23 16.86
N GLY A 326 13.33 1.19 15.54
CA GLY A 326 12.13 0.83 14.78
C GLY A 326 11.97 -0.66 14.53
N ILE A 327 12.93 -1.47 14.98
CA ILE A 327 12.85 -2.93 15.06
C ILE A 327 13.56 -3.40 16.33
N ALA A 328 13.20 -4.59 16.83
CA ALA A 328 13.73 -5.10 18.10
C ALA A 328 15.24 -5.37 18.08
N MET A 329 15.83 -5.59 16.90
CA MET A 329 17.27 -5.74 16.70
C MET A 329 17.68 -4.91 15.49
N ASP A 330 17.99 -3.64 15.73
CA ASP A 330 18.26 -2.59 14.75
C ASP A 330 19.72 -2.56 14.28
N PHE A 331 20.35 -3.72 14.12
CA PHE A 331 21.75 -3.84 13.70
C PHE A 331 21.88 -4.05 12.17
N PRO A 332 22.96 -3.58 11.50
CA PRO A 332 23.14 -3.81 10.07
C PRO A 332 23.03 -5.28 9.66
N SER A 333 22.34 -5.52 8.54
CA SER A 333 22.08 -6.86 7.98
C SER A 333 21.18 -7.77 8.81
N VAL A 334 20.59 -7.30 9.91
CA VAL A 334 19.47 -8.01 10.55
C VAL A 334 18.23 -7.82 9.69
N GLY A 335 17.70 -8.94 9.17
CA GLY A 335 16.66 -8.93 8.16
C GLY A 335 15.33 -8.38 8.67
N HIS A 336 14.67 -7.61 7.81
CA HIS A 336 13.27 -7.19 7.90
C HIS A 336 12.59 -7.53 6.56
N GLY A 337 11.26 -7.53 6.53
CA GLY A 337 10.51 -7.86 5.33
C GLY A 337 9.14 -7.21 5.29
N GLN A 338 8.27 -7.73 4.42
CA GLN A 338 6.98 -7.10 4.15
C GLN A 338 6.06 -7.01 5.39
N ASN A 339 6.13 -7.97 6.30
CA ASN A 339 5.30 -7.94 7.51
C ASN A 339 5.66 -6.76 8.42
N ASP A 340 6.93 -6.35 8.47
CA ASP A 340 7.38 -5.21 9.27
C ASP A 340 6.82 -3.88 8.73
N LEU A 341 6.46 -3.82 7.44
CA LEU A 341 5.81 -2.65 6.85
C LEU A 341 4.47 -2.33 7.51
N PHE A 342 3.70 -3.34 7.93
CA PHE A 342 2.45 -3.13 8.68
C PHE A 342 2.71 -2.61 10.10
N VAL A 343 3.84 -2.98 10.70
CA VAL A 343 4.26 -2.46 12.00
C VAL A 343 4.64 -0.97 11.87
N TRP A 344 5.49 -0.62 10.90
CA TRP A 344 5.85 0.77 10.64
C TRP A 344 4.67 1.63 10.20
N GLN A 345 3.75 1.08 9.40
CA GLN A 345 2.51 1.77 9.01
C GLN A 345 1.61 2.03 10.22
N ALA A 346 1.37 1.02 11.07
CA ALA A 346 0.59 1.19 12.29
C ALA A 346 1.24 2.19 13.24
N ARG A 347 2.57 2.15 13.39
CA ARG A 347 3.32 3.12 14.20
C ARG A 347 3.19 4.53 13.64
N ALA A 348 3.43 4.73 12.35
CA ALA A 348 3.32 6.04 11.74
C ALA A 348 1.91 6.65 11.88
N PHE A 349 0.86 5.84 11.81
CA PHE A 349 -0.50 6.33 12.02
C PHE A 349 -0.77 6.68 13.50
N LEU A 350 -0.26 5.88 14.44
CA LEU A 350 -0.34 6.22 15.87
C LEU A 350 0.44 7.50 16.20
N ASP A 351 1.61 7.68 15.60
CA ASP A 351 2.41 8.90 15.74
C ASP A 351 1.63 10.11 15.22
N GLN A 352 1.06 10.01 14.02
CA GLN A 352 0.23 11.07 13.42
C GLN A 352 -0.93 11.46 14.35
N VAL A 353 -1.68 10.48 14.87
CA VAL A 353 -2.79 10.69 15.81
C VAL A 353 -2.34 11.32 17.12
N ALA A 354 -1.16 10.94 17.62
CA ALA A 354 -0.59 11.49 18.85
C ALA A 354 0.12 12.84 18.65
N GLY A 355 0.21 13.36 17.41
CA GLY A 355 0.97 14.57 17.08
C GLY A 355 2.49 14.40 17.21
N LEU A 356 2.99 13.17 17.02
CA LEU A 356 4.40 12.80 17.03
C LEU A 356 4.95 12.72 15.60
N GLY A 357 6.25 12.91 15.45
CA GLY A 357 6.94 12.93 14.14
C GLY A 357 8.09 11.93 14.04
N LYS A 358 7.97 10.73 14.63
CA LYS A 358 9.03 9.70 14.55
C LYS A 358 9.15 9.09 13.16
N LEU A 359 7.99 8.83 12.54
CA LEU A 359 7.88 8.38 11.16
C LEU A 359 7.11 9.42 10.34
N ALA A 360 7.38 9.46 9.03
CA ALA A 360 6.59 10.27 8.11
C ALA A 360 5.09 9.88 8.22
N PRO A 361 4.14 10.83 8.10
CA PRO A 361 2.71 10.53 8.12
C PRO A 361 2.29 9.46 7.09
N VAL A 362 1.19 8.77 7.33
CA VAL A 362 0.60 7.91 6.27
C VAL A 362 0.06 8.79 5.14
N PRO A 363 0.06 8.31 3.89
CA PRO A 363 -0.56 9.07 2.80
C PRO A 363 -2.02 9.37 3.14
N SER A 364 -2.47 10.59 2.85
CA SER A 364 -3.84 11.04 3.13
C SER A 364 -4.85 10.33 2.22
N LEU A 365 -6.14 10.45 2.53
CA LEU A 365 -7.19 9.99 1.61
C LEU A 365 -7.13 10.74 0.27
N ALA A 366 -6.71 12.01 0.27
CA ALA A 366 -6.51 12.77 -0.97
C ALA A 366 -5.42 12.16 -1.86
N HIS A 367 -4.35 11.64 -1.25
CA HIS A 367 -3.34 10.85 -1.98
C HIS A 367 -3.94 9.56 -2.56
N GLY A 368 -4.82 8.88 -1.80
CA GLY A 368 -5.55 7.71 -2.28
C GLY A 368 -6.47 8.01 -3.48
N LEU A 369 -7.17 9.15 -3.46
CA LEU A 369 -7.98 9.64 -4.57
C LEU A 369 -7.11 9.92 -5.81
N HIS A 370 -6.01 10.66 -5.65
CA HIS A 370 -5.08 10.96 -6.73
C HIS A 370 -4.51 9.69 -7.37
N ASN A 371 -4.12 8.71 -6.56
CA ASN A 371 -3.70 7.39 -7.06
C ASN A 371 -4.78 6.73 -7.92
N MET A 372 -6.06 6.81 -7.50
CA MET A 372 -7.19 6.30 -8.29
C MET A 372 -7.44 7.09 -9.58
N GLU A 373 -7.20 8.39 -9.60
CA GLU A 373 -7.28 9.21 -10.81
C GLU A 373 -6.22 8.79 -11.84
N ILE A 374 -5.01 8.45 -11.39
CA ILE A 374 -3.95 7.89 -12.24
C ILE A 374 -4.35 6.50 -12.76
N LEU A 375 -4.86 5.62 -11.90
CA LEU A 375 -5.37 4.30 -12.33
C LEU A 375 -6.45 4.46 -13.41
N ALA A 376 -7.40 5.37 -13.20
CA ALA A 376 -8.45 5.68 -14.17
C ALA A 376 -7.87 6.24 -15.49
N ALA A 377 -6.83 7.06 -15.43
CA ALA A 377 -6.15 7.57 -16.61
C ALA A 377 -5.41 6.48 -17.39
N VAL A 378 -4.76 5.54 -16.71
CA VAL A 378 -4.11 4.37 -17.35
C VAL A 378 -5.17 3.51 -18.04
N THR A 379 -6.29 3.26 -17.38
CA THR A 379 -7.44 2.55 -18.00
C THR A 379 -7.95 3.29 -19.24
N ARG A 380 -8.17 4.61 -19.16
CA ARG A 380 -8.58 5.41 -20.33
C ARG A 380 -7.55 5.34 -21.46
N SER A 381 -6.26 5.36 -21.15
CA SER A 381 -5.20 5.21 -22.15
C SER A 381 -5.30 3.85 -22.84
N ALA A 382 -5.44 2.76 -22.07
CA ALA A 382 -5.52 1.40 -22.61
C ALA A 382 -6.75 1.18 -23.49
N LEU A 383 -7.90 1.73 -23.10
CA LEU A 383 -9.15 1.64 -23.86
C LEU A 383 -9.15 2.52 -25.13
N ASN A 384 -8.19 3.44 -25.27
CA ASN A 384 -8.03 4.33 -26.42
C ASN A 384 -6.69 4.08 -27.13
N ASP A 385 -6.31 2.82 -27.33
CA ASP A 385 -5.13 2.39 -28.09
C ASP A 385 -3.80 3.03 -27.62
N GLY A 386 -3.67 3.22 -26.30
CA GLY A 386 -2.47 3.78 -25.68
C GLY A 386 -2.32 5.30 -25.83
N GLN A 387 -3.38 6.03 -26.19
CA GLN A 387 -3.34 7.50 -26.26
C GLN A 387 -2.90 8.12 -24.93
N ALA A 388 -2.22 9.27 -25.01
CA ALA A 388 -1.81 10.02 -23.83
C ALA A 388 -3.02 10.60 -23.09
N VAL A 389 -3.02 10.46 -21.77
CA VAL A 389 -4.05 10.98 -20.87
C VAL A 389 -3.36 11.86 -19.82
N PRO A 390 -3.66 13.18 -19.78
CA PRO A 390 -3.13 14.06 -18.74
C PRO A 390 -3.79 13.75 -17.38
N ILE A 391 -3.03 13.96 -16.31
CA ILE A 391 -3.50 13.92 -14.93
C ILE A 391 -3.69 15.37 -14.46
N ALA A 392 -4.80 15.66 -13.79
CA ALA A 392 -5.01 16.99 -13.22
C ALA A 392 -4.04 17.18 -12.05
N SER A 393 -3.33 18.31 -11.99
CA SER A 393 -2.47 18.64 -10.85
C SER A 393 -3.38 18.97 -9.66
N SER A 394 -3.64 17.98 -8.79
CA SER A 394 -4.49 18.10 -7.60
C SER A 394 -3.69 18.12 -6.30
N LEU A 395 -2.41 17.72 -6.33
CA LEU A 395 -1.52 17.75 -5.16
C LEU A 395 -0.88 19.13 -5.01
N THR A 396 -1.53 20.03 -4.28
CA THR A 396 -0.79 21.15 -3.68
C THR A 396 0.22 20.57 -2.71
N SER A 397 1.51 20.77 -3.02
CA SER A 397 2.66 20.46 -2.17
C SER A 397 2.41 20.86 -0.70
N THR A 398 2.02 19.89 0.12
CA THR A 398 2.06 19.91 1.59
C THR A 398 2.28 18.45 1.99
N THR A 399 3.48 17.97 2.36
CA THR A 399 4.40 18.35 3.44
C THR A 399 5.72 17.55 3.21
N PRO A 400 6.89 17.91 3.78
CA PRO A 400 8.22 17.34 3.44
C PRO A 400 8.39 15.82 3.55
#